data_AF-A0A9N8YHW7-F1
#
_entry.id   AF-A0A9N8YHW7-F1
#
_cell.length_a   1.000
_cell.length_b   1.000
_cell.length_c   1.000
_cell.angle_alpha   90.00
_cell.angle_beta   90.00
_cell.angle_gamma   90.00
#
_symmetry.space_group_name_H-M   'P 1'
#
loop_
_entity.id
_entity.type
_entity.pdbx_description
1 polymer ?
#
loop_
_entity_poly.entity_id
_entity_poly.type
_entity_poly.pdbx_seq_one_letter_code
_entity_poly.pdbx_strand_id
1 'polypeptide(L)'
;MYSEQNYPGYEALITYLTRSRNKSFLGFLRRCRDVIVATTSATSRWVDLDHTWAVRFISEAGKLGDDLEEKVGSERERRAKKLEDYWNEVIYECKLTTYFAFIY
;
A
#
# COMPACT_ATOMS: atom_id res chain seq x y z
N MET A 1 10.37 -22.00 11.63
CA MET A 1 9.72 -20.71 11.93
C MET A 1 9.81 -19.90 10.64
N TYR A 2 8.74 -19.85 9.84
CA TYR A 2 8.78 -19.14 8.55
C TYR A 2 8.65 -17.65 8.83
N SER A 3 9.65 -16.87 8.43
CA SER A 3 9.59 -15.41 8.44
C SER A 3 8.41 -14.97 7.58
N GLU A 4 7.49 -14.19 8.14
CA GLU A 4 6.36 -13.54 7.43
C GLU A 4 6.81 -12.46 6.41
N GLN A 5 8.03 -12.57 5.89
CA GLN A 5 8.74 -11.62 5.03
C GLN A 5 8.60 -12.04 3.56
N ASN A 6 7.38 -12.16 3.02
CA ASN A 6 7.22 -12.83 1.72
C ASN A 6 6.16 -12.27 0.78
N TYR A 7 5.65 -11.06 1.02
CA TYR A 7 4.82 -10.38 0.03
C TYR A 7 5.57 -9.25 -0.67
N PRO A 8 5.34 -9.05 -1.97
CA PRO A 8 5.94 -7.94 -2.71
C PRO A 8 5.60 -6.59 -2.07
N GLY A 9 6.63 -5.77 -1.81
CA GLY A 9 6.52 -4.47 -1.16
C GLY A 9 6.62 -4.47 0.38
N TYR A 10 6.84 -5.63 1.00
CA TYR A 10 7.13 -5.73 2.44
C TYR A 10 8.28 -4.82 2.89
N GLU A 11 9.43 -4.89 2.20
CA GLU A 11 10.62 -4.10 2.55
C GLU A 11 10.37 -2.59 2.49
N ALA A 12 9.59 -2.13 1.51
CA ALA A 12 9.22 -0.72 1.38
C ALA A 12 8.32 -0.27 2.54
N LEU A 13 7.38 -1.11 2.96
CA LEU A 13 6.53 -0.87 4.11
C LEU A 13 7.34 -0.78 5.40
N ILE A 14 8.20 -1.78 5.69
CA ILE A 14 9.04 -1.77 6.90
C ILE A 14 9.98 -0.57 6.92
N THR A 15 10.60 -0.26 5.77
CA THR A 15 11.47 0.92 5.62
C THR A 15 10.70 2.22 5.90
N TYR A 16 9.47 2.34 5.40
CA TYR A 16 8.64 3.51 5.67
C TYR A 16 8.30 3.61 7.16
N LEU A 17 7.83 2.52 7.78
CA LEU A 17 7.42 2.50 9.19
C LEU A 17 8.59 2.82 10.12
N THR A 18 9.76 2.25 9.88
CA THR A 18 10.96 2.48 10.72
C THR A 18 11.51 3.90 10.59
N ARG A 19 11.46 4.51 9.39
CA ARG A 19 12.04 5.83 9.13
C ARG A 19 11.09 6.99 9.38
N SER A 20 9.77 6.75 9.31
CA SER A 20 8.76 7.81 9.42
C SER A 20 8.42 8.12 10.88
N ARG A 21 8.74 9.34 11.33
CA ARG A 21 8.29 9.84 12.63
C ARG A 21 6.76 9.98 12.70
N ASN A 22 6.13 10.38 11.59
CA ASN A 22 4.68 10.57 11.48
C ASN A 22 4.10 9.57 10.48
N LYS A 23 3.77 8.38 10.99
CA LYS A 23 3.20 7.28 10.21
C LYS A 23 1.79 7.64 9.74
N SER A 24 1.58 7.63 8.44
CA SER A 24 0.30 7.90 7.76
C SER A 24 0.14 6.90 6.64
N PHE A 25 -1.06 6.34 6.51
CA PHE A 25 -1.34 5.33 5.50
C PHE A 25 -1.27 5.94 4.10
N LEU A 26 -1.94 7.08 3.87
CA LEU A 26 -1.83 7.77 2.57
C LEU A 26 -0.41 8.29 2.32
N GLY A 27 0.30 8.68 3.38
CA GLY A 27 1.71 9.08 3.28
C GLY A 27 2.62 7.93 2.82
N PHE A 28 2.38 6.71 3.32
CA PHE A 28 3.04 5.49 2.87
C PHE A 28 2.73 5.22 1.40
N LEU A 29 1.44 5.16 1.04
CA LEU A 29 1.01 4.88 -0.34
C LEU A 29 1.70 5.81 -1.35
N ARG A 30 1.73 7.11 -1.06
CA ARG A 30 2.37 8.09 -1.95
C ARG A 30 3.88 7.95 -2.07
N ARG A 31 4.57 7.58 -0.98
CA ARG A 31 6.04 7.48 -0.97
C ARG A 31 6.55 6.17 -1.56
N CYS A 32 5.74 5.12 -1.53
CA CYS A 32 6.09 3.79 -2.04
C CYS A 32 5.28 3.44 -3.29
N ARG A 33 4.82 4.46 -4.05
CA ARG A 33 3.91 4.29 -5.20
C ARG A 33 4.52 3.40 -6.28
N ASP A 34 5.79 3.59 -6.59
CA ASP A 34 6.56 2.79 -7.55
C ASP A 34 6.52 1.30 -7.19
N VAL A 35 6.80 0.96 -5.93
CA VAL A 35 6.75 -0.41 -5.42
C VAL A 35 5.31 -0.94 -5.45
N ILE A 36 4.33 -0.12 -5.05
CA ILE A 36 2.91 -0.53 -5.04
C ILE A 36 2.44 -0.83 -6.47
N VAL A 37 2.77 0.02 -7.45
CA VAL A 37 2.43 -0.20 -8.86
C VAL A 37 3.09 -1.47 -9.40
N ALA A 38 4.37 -1.70 -9.10
CA ALA A 38 5.08 -2.90 -9.54
C ALA A 38 4.53 -4.20 -8.93
N THR A 39 3.84 -4.11 -7.79
CA THR A 39 3.36 -5.27 -7.01
C THR A 39 1.86 -5.46 -7.04
N THR A 40 1.14 -4.55 -7.70
CA THR A 40 -0.32 -4.58 -7.82
C THR A 40 -0.74 -5.30 -9.11
N SER A 41 -1.81 -6.08 -9.03
CA SER A 41 -2.43 -6.66 -10.23
C SER A 41 -3.37 -5.66 -10.91
N ALA A 42 -3.27 -5.57 -12.23
CA ALA A 42 -4.16 -4.76 -13.08
C ALA A 42 -5.64 -5.14 -13.00
N THR A 43 -5.96 -6.34 -12.50
CA THR A 43 -7.34 -6.86 -12.36
C THR A 43 -7.93 -6.65 -10.97
N SER A 44 -7.16 -6.12 -10.01
CA SER A 44 -7.63 -5.90 -8.65
C SER A 44 -8.69 -4.79 -8.59
N ARG A 45 -9.67 -4.92 -7.68
CA ARG A 45 -10.57 -3.83 -7.34
C ARG A 45 -9.88 -2.90 -6.34
N TRP A 46 -10.10 -1.60 -6.49
CA TRP A 46 -9.47 -0.59 -5.64
C TRP A 46 -9.74 -0.82 -4.14
N VAL A 47 -10.94 -1.28 -3.78
CA VAL A 47 -11.33 -1.54 -2.38
C VAL A 47 -10.56 -2.70 -1.76
N ASP A 48 -10.27 -3.74 -2.55
CA ASP A 48 -9.53 -4.91 -2.08
C ASP A 48 -8.05 -4.56 -1.87
N LEU A 49 -7.49 -3.71 -2.74
CA LEU A 49 -6.14 -3.17 -2.59
C LEU A 49 -6.03 -2.30 -1.34
N ASP A 50 -6.96 -1.36 -1.15
CA ASP A 50 -6.99 -0.48 0.00
C ASP A 50 -7.05 -1.27 1.32
N HIS A 51 -7.95 -2.25 1.38
CA HIS A 51 -8.10 -3.10 2.56
C HIS A 51 -6.83 -3.92 2.83
N THR A 52 -6.29 -4.57 1.80
CA THR A 52 -5.09 -5.42 1.92
C THR A 52 -3.89 -4.61 2.42
N TRP A 53 -3.64 -3.45 1.84
CA TRP A 53 -2.52 -2.60 2.24
C TRP A 53 -2.73 -1.96 3.62
N ALA A 54 -3.96 -1.60 3.98
CA ALA A 54 -4.26 -1.08 5.31
C ALA A 54 -4.02 -2.14 6.40
N VAL A 55 -4.48 -3.38 6.19
CA VAL A 55 -4.25 -4.50 7.13
C VAL A 55 -2.76 -4.77 7.30
N ARG A 56 -2.00 -4.82 6.20
CA ARG A 56 -0.54 -4.98 6.25
C ARG A 56 0.12 -3.83 7.01
N PHE A 57 -0.27 -2.60 6.71
CA PHE A 57 0.30 -1.42 7.36
C PHE A 57 0.06 -1.43 8.88
N ILE A 58 -1.17 -1.73 9.32
CA ILE A 58 -1.52 -1.83 10.74
C ILE A 58 -0.78 -2.99 11.41
N SER A 59 -0.78 -4.18 10.79
CA SER A 59 -0.15 -5.37 11.36
C SER A 59 1.36 -5.20 11.54
N GLU A 60 2.07 -4.71 10.51
CA GLU A 60 3.51 -4.50 10.60
C GLU A 60 3.88 -3.33 11.53
N ALA A 61 3.07 -2.29 11.60
CA ALA A 61 3.24 -1.22 12.59
C ALA A 61 3.10 -1.76 14.03
N GLY A 62 2.10 -2.61 14.27
CA GLY A 62 1.89 -3.27 15.56
C GLY A 62 3.08 -4.13 15.99
N LYS A 63 3.69 -4.88 15.06
CA LYS A 63 4.92 -5.64 15.31
C LYS A 63 6.12 -4.75 15.67
N LEU A 64 6.14 -3.51 15.22
CA LEU A 64 7.15 -2.50 15.55
C LEU A 64 6.83 -1.69 16.82
N GLY A 65 5.71 -1.99 17.49
CA GLY A 65 5.28 -1.34 18.73
C GLY A 65 4.43 -0.09 18.53
N ASP A 66 3.93 0.18 17.32
CA ASP A 66 3.01 1.28 17.06
C ASP A 66 1.55 0.78 17.02
N ASP A 67 0.67 1.42 17.78
CA ASP A 67 -0.77 1.27 17.60
C ASP A 67 -1.30 2.35 16.64
N LEU A 68 -1.67 1.92 15.42
CA LEU A 68 -2.15 2.80 14.36
C LEU A 68 -3.56 2.46 13.89
N GLU A 69 -4.26 1.51 14.50
CA GLU A 69 -5.54 1.00 14.00
C GLU A 69 -6.59 2.12 13.87
N GLU A 70 -6.87 2.82 14.97
CA GLU A 70 -7.83 3.93 15.01
C GLU A 70 -7.42 5.06 14.04
N LYS A 71 -6.13 5.38 14.02
CA LYS A 71 -5.59 6.45 13.17
C LYS A 71 -5.74 6.13 11.69
N VAL A 72 -5.44 4.90 11.29
CA VAL A 72 -5.57 4.44 9.90
C VAL A 72 -7.05 4.36 9.51
N GLY A 73 -7.91 3.86 10.40
CA GLY A 73 -9.37 3.86 10.21
C GLY A 73 -9.90 5.28 9.94
N SER A 74 -9.61 6.21 10.84
CA SER A 74 -9.99 7.62 10.70
C SER A 74 -9.41 8.29 9.45
N GLU A 75 -8.15 7.97 9.10
CA GLU A 75 -7.54 8.48 7.88
C GLU A 75 -8.25 7.97 6.62
N ARG A 76 -8.58 6.68 6.58
CA ARG A 76 -9.26 6.03 5.46
C ARG A 76 -10.67 6.57 5.25
N GLU A 77 -11.43 6.76 6.32
CA GLU A 77 -12.76 7.38 6.24
C GLU A 77 -12.69 8.83 5.73
N ARG A 78 -11.86 9.66 6.39
CA ARG A 78 -11.74 11.09 6.04
C ARG A 78 -11.21 11.30 4.62
N ARG A 79 -10.41 10.36 4.09
CA ARG A 79 -9.76 10.47 2.78
C ARG A 79 -10.27 9.44 1.76
N ALA A 80 -11.46 8.87 1.99
CA ALA A 80 -12.01 7.79 1.16
C ALA A 80 -11.94 8.10 -0.35
N LYS A 81 -12.40 9.29 -0.77
CA LYS A 81 -12.36 9.66 -2.19
C LYS A 81 -10.93 9.76 -2.75
N LYS A 82 -10.00 10.32 -1.97
CA LYS A 82 -8.58 10.42 -2.37
C LYS A 82 -7.90 9.06 -2.47
N LEU A 83 -8.32 8.09 -1.64
CA LEU A 83 -7.82 6.73 -1.70
C LEU A 83 -8.39 5.99 -2.92
N GLU A 84 -9.69 6.13 -3.18
CA GLU A 84 -10.31 5.60 -4.40
C GLU A 84 -9.58 6.12 -5.65
N ASP A 85 -9.38 7.44 -5.76
CA ASP A 85 -8.68 8.06 -6.90
C ASP A 85 -7.24 7.52 -7.01
N TYR A 86 -6.49 7.47 -5.89
CA TYR A 86 -5.14 6.91 -5.85
C TYR A 86 -5.08 5.47 -6.38
N TRP A 87 -5.97 4.60 -5.91
CA TRP A 87 -5.96 3.19 -6.31
C TRP A 87 -6.37 3.00 -7.77
N ASN A 88 -7.30 3.81 -8.28
CA ASN A 88 -7.64 3.80 -9.69
C ASN A 88 -6.46 4.23 -10.57
N GLU A 89 -5.68 5.24 -10.14
CA GLU A 89 -4.44 5.62 -10.83
C GLU A 89 -3.41 4.48 -10.81
N VAL A 90 -3.20 3.82 -9.66
CA VAL A 90 -2.30 2.66 -9.56
C VAL A 90 -2.73 1.55 -10.52
N ILE A 91 -4.02 1.19 -10.53
CA ILE A 91 -4.55 0.16 -11.44
C ILE A 91 -4.34 0.55 -12.91
N TYR A 92 -4.52 1.83 -13.25
CA TYR A 92 -4.27 2.34 -14.59
C TYR A 92 -2.79 2.23 -14.98
N GLU A 93 -1.87 2.63 -14.10
CA GLU A 93 -0.43 2.51 -14.30
C GLU A 93 0.02 1.05 -14.45
N CYS A 94 -0.53 0.14 -13.64
CA CYS A 94 -0.28 -1.30 -13.76
C CYS A 94 -0.70 -1.84 -15.13
N LYS A 95 -1.86 -1.41 -15.65
CA LYS A 95 -2.36 -1.80 -16.98
C LYS A 95 -1.43 -1.32 -18.10
N LEU A 96 -0.98 -0.08 -18.04
CA LEU A 96 -0.02 0.47 -19.01
C LEU A 96 1.30 -0.30 -18.98
N THR A 97 1.86 -0.50 -17.79
CA THR A 97 3.13 -1.23 -17.59
C THR A 97 3.04 -2.66 -18.14
N THR A 98 1.91 -3.33 -17.90
CA THR A 98 1.64 -4.67 -18.43
C THR A 98 1.57 -4.65 -19.96
N TYR A 99 0.87 -3.70 -20.56
CA TYR A 99 0.69 -3.60 -22.01
C TYR A 99 2.02 -3.37 -22.75
N PHE A 100 2.87 -2.47 -22.23
CA PHE A 100 4.18 -2.21 -22.84
C PHE A 100 5.17 -3.37 -22.72
N ALA A 101 5.03 -4.22 -21.70
CA ALA A 101 5.86 -5.42 -21.54
C ALA A 101 5.60 -6.50 -22.61
N PHE A 102 4.49 -6.44 -23.35
CA PHE A 102 4.13 -7.41 -24.39
C PHE A 102 4.42 -6.94 -25.83
N ILE A 103 5.01 -5.76 -26.02
CA ILE A 103 5.29 -5.19 -27.36
C ILE A 103 6.76 -5.35 -27.81
N TYR A 104 7.63 -5.94 -26.98
CA TYR A 104 9.03 -6.23 -27.33
C TYR A 104 9.36 -7.72 -27.29
#